data_AF-A0A2M8DU16-F1
#
_entry.id   AF-A0A2M8DU16-F1
#
_cell.length_a   1.000
_cell.length_b   1.000
_cell.length_c   1.000
_cell.angle_alpha   90.00
_cell.angle_beta   90.00
_cell.angle_gamma   90.00
#
_symmetry.space_group_name_H-M   'P 1'
#
loop_
_entity.id
_entity.type
_entity.pdbx_description
1 polymer ?
#
loop_
_entity_poly.entity_id
_entity_poly.type
_entity_poly.pdbx_seq_one_letter_code
_entity_poly.pdbx_strand_id
1 'polypeptide(L)'
;AKFFPQGIDWVVPYDTSKFIEISIKEVLKSLAEALALVVLVMYLFLGNLRATLIPAIVIPVALVGALVGLYLLGYSINVLTLFAMVLAIGIVVDDAIVVVENVERIMSTENLAPREATRKAMDQIIGAIIAITLVLSAVFIPMAFFPGSTGAIYRQFAVTLVLTMAFSALMALTLTPALCATLLKHAPGQNDLVPAAGPLHWFHDAFARMSARYVGVVGRIVKKAARYLLVYAAILVAMGWLFSKLPGSFLPVEDQGYFVSVIQLPAGATRERTVDVLAQVEQYYLGLPEVERVIGVAGFSFFGRGQNAAITFVRLKDWSERPGAASSSSALTRQANMALFRIKQAMIFAINPPPIPELAAAGGFDFRLQDRGGLGREKLLEARNMALGMAMQNPVLAGVRPEGQEAGPQLLLDVDRLKAEALGVSITDLNETLQSLLGASYINDFVRQGRVLRVQMQAEADTRRAPEDVLNISIRNNRGGMVPLSELATARWISGSPKLDRYNGLP
;
A
#
# COMPACT_ATOMS: atom_id res chain seq x y z
N ALA A 1 -9.96 -29.81 -9.28
CA ALA A 1 -9.68 -30.51 -10.56
C ALA A 1 -10.67 -31.63 -10.89
N LYS A 2 -11.08 -32.52 -9.96
CA LYS A 2 -11.90 -33.72 -10.29
C LYS A 2 -13.24 -33.46 -11.04
N PHE A 3 -13.82 -32.27 -10.90
CA PHE A 3 -15.07 -31.88 -11.58
C PHE A 3 -14.86 -30.93 -12.76
N PHE A 4 -13.61 -30.61 -13.12
CA PHE A 4 -13.35 -29.75 -14.27
C PHE A 4 -13.56 -30.55 -15.56
N PRO A 5 -14.10 -29.90 -16.61
CA PRO A 5 -14.07 -30.46 -17.95
C PRO A 5 -12.63 -30.78 -18.39
N GLN A 6 -12.50 -31.73 -19.29
CA GLN A 6 -11.19 -32.12 -19.84
C GLN A 6 -10.50 -30.91 -20.49
N GLY A 7 -9.20 -30.74 -20.19
CA GLY A 7 -8.39 -29.65 -20.73
C GLY A 7 -8.53 -28.29 -20.02
N ILE A 8 -9.34 -28.21 -18.95
CA ILE A 8 -9.43 -27.00 -18.12
C ILE A 8 -8.55 -27.17 -16.88
N ASP A 9 -7.64 -26.22 -16.69
CA ASP A 9 -6.92 -26.02 -15.43
C ASP A 9 -7.18 -24.61 -14.89
N TRP A 10 -6.81 -24.38 -13.64
CA TRP A 10 -6.92 -23.08 -13.00
C TRP A 10 -5.52 -22.57 -12.64
N VAL A 11 -5.36 -21.25 -12.74
CA VAL A 11 -4.12 -20.57 -12.37
C VAL A 11 -4.46 -19.39 -11.48
N VAL A 12 -3.57 -19.06 -10.56
CA VAL A 12 -3.68 -17.83 -9.76
C VAL A 12 -2.85 -16.75 -10.42
N PRO A 13 -3.49 -15.81 -11.13
CA PRO A 13 -2.79 -14.77 -11.88
C PRO A 13 -2.17 -13.71 -10.97
N TYR A 14 -2.84 -13.47 -9.86
CA TYR A 14 -2.63 -12.39 -8.94
C TYR A 14 -3.00 -12.88 -7.55
N ASP A 15 -2.05 -12.84 -6.62
CA ASP A 15 -2.20 -13.35 -5.27
C ASP A 15 -1.45 -12.46 -4.29
N THR A 16 -2.19 -11.63 -3.56
CA THR A 16 -1.62 -10.76 -2.52
C THR A 16 -1.33 -11.53 -1.23
N SER A 17 -1.89 -12.73 -1.04
CA SER A 17 -1.71 -13.51 0.18
C SER A 17 -0.26 -13.95 0.36
N LYS A 18 0.47 -14.25 -0.73
CA LYS A 18 1.91 -14.57 -0.65
C LYS A 18 2.74 -13.43 -0.06
N PHE A 19 2.49 -12.19 -0.50
CA PHE A 19 3.18 -11.02 0.03
C PHE A 19 2.87 -10.82 1.52
N ILE A 20 1.60 -10.98 1.91
CA ILE A 20 1.17 -10.87 3.30
C ILE A 20 1.81 -11.97 4.16
N GLU A 21 1.82 -13.22 3.70
CA GLU A 21 2.41 -14.36 4.41
C GLU A 21 3.91 -14.14 4.66
N ILE A 22 4.64 -13.71 3.63
CA ILE A 22 6.07 -13.39 3.75
C ILE A 22 6.29 -12.21 4.69
N SER A 23 5.47 -11.16 4.58
CA SER A 23 5.54 -10.00 5.46
C SER A 23 5.34 -10.40 6.93
N ILE A 24 4.34 -11.24 7.21
CA ILE A 24 4.10 -11.76 8.57
C ILE A 24 5.29 -12.61 9.03
N LYS A 25 5.80 -13.51 8.19
CA LYS A 25 6.92 -14.38 8.50
C LYS A 25 8.19 -13.59 8.83
N GLU A 26 8.52 -12.58 8.02
CA GLU A 26 9.69 -11.72 8.25
C GLU A 26 9.51 -10.84 9.49
N VAL A 27 8.30 -10.36 9.78
CA VAL A 27 8.04 -9.66 11.04
C VAL A 27 8.20 -10.60 12.24
N LEU A 28 7.64 -11.81 12.21
CA LEU A 28 7.81 -12.80 13.29
C LEU A 28 9.29 -13.17 13.50
N LYS A 29 10.05 -13.32 12.41
CA LYS A 29 11.50 -13.53 12.46
C LYS A 29 12.20 -12.33 13.10
N SER A 30 11.85 -11.11 12.70
CA SER A 30 12.40 -9.88 13.28
C SER A 30 12.05 -9.75 14.77
N LEU A 31 10.84 -10.14 15.19
CA LEU A 31 10.45 -10.19 16.61
C LEU A 31 11.33 -11.19 17.39
N ALA A 32 11.59 -12.37 16.82
CA ALA A 32 12.45 -13.38 17.44
C ALA A 32 13.93 -12.93 17.51
N GLU A 33 14.45 -12.29 16.46
CA GLU A 33 15.79 -11.70 16.43
C GLU A 33 15.93 -10.58 17.45
N ALA A 34 14.95 -9.68 17.52
CA ALA A 34 14.92 -8.60 18.52
C ALA A 34 14.90 -9.17 19.95
N LEU A 35 14.05 -10.17 20.23
CA LEU A 35 14.02 -10.83 21.53
C LEU A 35 15.36 -11.50 21.88
N ALA A 36 15.97 -12.21 20.92
CA ALA A 36 17.27 -12.83 21.11
C ALA A 36 18.37 -11.81 21.38
N LEU A 37 18.36 -10.66 20.69
CA LEU A 37 19.29 -9.56 20.93
C LEU A 37 19.10 -8.95 22.31
N VAL A 38 17.84 -8.74 22.75
CA VAL A 38 17.55 -8.25 24.10
C VAL A 38 18.10 -9.20 25.16
N VAL A 39 17.85 -10.50 25.01
CA VAL A 39 18.36 -11.54 25.92
C VAL A 39 19.89 -11.53 25.94
N LEU A 40 20.55 -11.43 24.78
CA LEU A 40 22.00 -11.40 24.69
C LEU A 40 22.60 -10.14 25.35
N VAL A 41 22.01 -8.98 25.11
CA VAL A 41 22.43 -7.70 25.72
C VAL A 41 22.21 -7.76 27.24
N MET A 42 21.06 -8.25 27.70
CA MET A 42 20.79 -8.40 29.14
C MET A 42 21.75 -9.37 29.82
N TYR A 43 22.09 -10.47 29.15
CA TYR A 43 23.10 -11.41 29.66
C TYR A 43 24.48 -10.76 29.74
N LEU A 44 24.85 -9.92 28.76
CA LEU A 44 26.12 -9.19 28.76
C LEU A 44 26.22 -8.21 29.95
N PHE A 45 25.13 -7.53 30.32
CA PHE A 45 25.13 -6.57 31.42
C PHE A 45 24.95 -7.18 32.81
N LEU A 46 24.16 -8.24 32.93
CA LEU A 46 23.85 -8.85 34.22
C LEU A 46 24.73 -10.06 34.56
N GLY A 47 25.38 -10.69 33.58
CA GLY A 47 26.21 -11.89 33.77
C GLY A 47 25.45 -13.15 34.24
N ASN A 48 24.14 -13.05 34.46
CA ASN A 48 23.30 -14.07 35.07
C ASN A 48 22.16 -14.50 34.14
N LEU A 49 22.14 -15.80 33.79
CA LEU A 49 21.10 -16.39 32.95
C LEU A 49 19.70 -16.29 33.57
N ARG A 50 19.58 -16.34 34.91
CA ARG A 50 18.27 -16.26 35.58
C ARG A 50 17.67 -14.86 35.49
N ALA A 51 18.48 -13.83 35.67
CA ALA A 51 18.03 -12.45 35.55
C ALA A 51 17.62 -12.13 34.11
N THR A 52 18.35 -12.68 33.14
CA THR A 52 18.05 -12.57 31.70
C THR A 52 16.76 -13.29 31.30
N LEU A 53 16.41 -14.38 31.99
CA LEU A 53 15.18 -15.14 31.72
C LEU A 53 13.91 -14.34 32.05
N ILE A 54 13.98 -13.36 32.96
CA ILE A 54 12.82 -12.58 33.38
C ILE A 54 12.26 -11.75 32.22
N PRO A 55 13.03 -10.86 31.54
CA PRO A 55 12.54 -10.18 30.34
C PRO A 55 12.15 -11.16 29.22
N ALA A 56 12.87 -12.27 29.06
CA ALA A 56 12.59 -13.28 28.03
C ALA A 56 11.18 -13.89 28.15
N ILE A 57 10.63 -13.97 29.38
CA ILE A 57 9.27 -14.42 29.65
C ILE A 57 8.27 -13.26 29.57
N VAL A 58 8.61 -12.11 30.15
CA VAL A 58 7.69 -10.97 30.28
C VAL A 58 7.34 -10.36 28.93
N ILE A 59 8.32 -10.22 28.02
CA ILE A 59 8.10 -9.56 26.73
C ILE A 59 7.06 -10.30 25.87
N PRO A 60 7.17 -11.63 25.62
CA PRO A 60 6.14 -12.36 24.89
C PRO A 60 4.75 -12.26 25.53
N VAL A 61 4.66 -12.31 26.86
CA VAL A 61 3.38 -12.22 27.58
C VAL A 61 2.75 -10.83 27.38
N ALA A 62 3.53 -9.75 27.44
CA ALA A 62 3.06 -8.39 27.20
C ALA A 62 2.56 -8.21 25.76
N LEU A 63 3.28 -8.74 24.76
CA LEU A 63 2.88 -8.69 23.35
C LEU A 63 1.59 -9.49 23.10
N VAL A 64 1.44 -10.68 23.70
CA VAL A 64 0.19 -11.45 23.63
C VAL A 64 -0.97 -10.71 24.31
N GLY A 65 -0.71 -10.06 25.44
CA GLY A 65 -1.69 -9.19 26.09
C GLY A 65 -2.16 -8.05 25.17
N ALA A 66 -1.22 -7.40 24.48
CA ALA A 66 -1.54 -6.36 23.50
C ALA A 66 -2.38 -6.89 22.33
N LEU A 67 -2.08 -8.09 21.81
CA LEU A 67 -2.88 -8.76 20.78
C LEU A 67 -4.31 -9.04 21.23
N VAL A 68 -4.50 -9.49 22.48
CA VAL A 68 -5.83 -9.67 23.06
C VAL A 68 -6.55 -8.32 23.16
N GLY A 69 -5.86 -7.27 23.59
CA GLY A 69 -6.40 -5.90 23.61
C GLY A 69 -6.85 -5.41 22.23
N LEU A 70 -6.03 -5.66 21.20
CA LEU A 70 -6.35 -5.32 19.81
C LEU A 70 -7.60 -6.08 19.32
N TYR A 71 -7.67 -7.38 19.62
CA TYR A 71 -8.83 -8.21 19.27
C TYR A 71 -10.12 -7.71 19.94
N LEU A 72 -10.06 -7.34 21.22
CA LEU A 72 -11.20 -6.77 21.96
C LEU A 72 -11.68 -5.43 21.40
N LEU A 73 -10.77 -4.62 20.86
CA LEU A 73 -11.09 -3.35 20.20
C LEU A 73 -11.49 -3.52 18.72
N GLY A 74 -11.53 -4.75 18.19
CA GLY A 74 -11.91 -5.04 16.81
C GLY A 74 -10.82 -4.76 15.77
N TYR A 75 -9.54 -4.69 16.17
CA TYR A 75 -8.42 -4.56 15.25
C TYR A 75 -7.95 -5.93 14.74
N SER A 76 -7.42 -5.96 13.52
CA SER A 76 -6.84 -7.15 12.91
C SER A 76 -5.32 -7.18 13.07
N ILE A 77 -4.75 -8.39 12.99
CA ILE A 77 -3.31 -8.56 12.75
C ILE A 77 -3.05 -8.24 11.28
N ASN A 78 -2.27 -7.21 11.03
CA ASN A 78 -1.87 -6.76 9.71
C ASN A 78 -0.46 -6.19 9.76
N VAL A 79 0.08 -5.80 8.61
CA VAL A 79 1.45 -5.30 8.49
C VAL A 79 1.71 -4.09 9.41
N LEU A 80 0.75 -3.16 9.55
CA LEU A 80 0.91 -1.94 10.36
C LEU A 80 0.89 -2.26 11.86
N THR A 81 -0.05 -3.11 12.31
CA THR A 81 -0.12 -3.52 13.74
C THR A 81 1.09 -4.38 14.13
N LEU A 82 1.58 -5.23 13.22
CA LEU A 82 2.81 -6.00 13.40
C LEU A 82 4.05 -5.12 13.48
N PHE A 83 4.20 -4.13 12.59
CA PHE A 83 5.30 -3.16 12.68
C PHE A 83 5.26 -2.35 13.97
N ALA A 84 4.08 -1.91 14.40
CA ALA A 84 3.91 -1.21 15.66
C ALA A 84 4.35 -2.07 16.86
N MET A 85 4.04 -3.37 16.85
CA MET A 85 4.51 -4.30 17.90
C MET A 85 6.03 -4.51 17.86
N VAL A 86 6.66 -4.60 16.69
CA VAL A 86 8.13 -4.67 16.57
C VAL A 86 8.78 -3.43 17.17
N LEU A 87 8.26 -2.24 16.83
CA LEU A 87 8.75 -0.98 17.39
C LEU A 87 8.52 -0.91 18.91
N ALA A 88 7.40 -1.46 19.38
CA ALA A 88 7.06 -1.51 20.79
C ALA A 88 8.01 -2.38 21.61
N ILE A 89 8.68 -3.39 21.01
CA ILE A 89 9.62 -4.26 21.75
C ILE A 89 10.62 -3.43 22.53
N GLY A 90 11.27 -2.44 21.91
CA GLY A 90 12.28 -1.63 22.60
C GLY A 90 11.72 -0.96 23.86
N ILE A 91 10.47 -0.51 23.81
CA ILE A 91 9.79 0.15 24.92
C ILE A 91 9.34 -0.87 25.98
N VAL A 92 8.83 -2.03 25.57
CA VAL A 92 8.40 -3.11 26.49
C VAL A 92 9.59 -3.67 27.26
N VAL A 93 10.71 -3.79 26.57
CA VAL A 93 11.97 -4.29 27.12
C VAL A 93 12.45 -3.35 28.22
N ASP A 94 12.43 -2.03 28.00
CA ASP A 94 12.92 -1.05 28.96
C ASP A 94 12.26 -1.20 30.35
N ASP A 95 10.93 -1.36 30.42
CA ASP A 95 10.23 -1.52 31.70
C ASP A 95 10.70 -2.77 32.47
N ALA A 96 10.83 -3.90 31.78
CA ALA A 96 11.27 -5.16 32.39
C ALA A 96 12.75 -5.09 32.81
N ILE A 97 13.60 -4.46 32.00
CA ILE A 97 15.02 -4.26 32.30
C ILE A 97 15.18 -3.37 33.53
N VAL A 98 14.52 -2.22 33.59
CA VAL A 98 14.66 -1.26 34.70
C VAL A 98 14.28 -1.91 36.03
N VAL A 99 13.24 -2.74 36.05
CA VAL A 99 12.87 -3.50 37.26
C VAL A 99 13.99 -4.48 37.63
N VAL A 100 14.41 -5.35 36.72
CA VAL A 100 15.41 -6.39 37.01
C VAL A 100 16.77 -5.78 37.40
N GLU A 101 17.23 -4.77 36.68
CA GLU A 101 18.47 -4.05 36.97
C GLU A 101 18.42 -3.38 38.35
N ASN A 102 17.32 -2.72 38.69
CA ASN A 102 17.21 -2.04 39.98
C ASN A 102 17.16 -3.03 41.15
N VAL A 103 16.52 -4.19 40.96
CA VAL A 103 16.53 -5.29 41.95
C VAL A 103 17.95 -5.83 42.13
N GLU A 104 18.66 -6.15 41.05
CA GLU A 104 20.04 -6.63 41.09
C GLU A 104 21.01 -5.60 41.72
N ARG A 105 20.81 -4.31 41.43
CA ARG A 105 21.56 -3.22 42.07
C ARG A 105 21.33 -3.18 43.59
N ILE A 106 20.09 -3.29 44.06
CA ILE A 106 19.80 -3.28 45.51
C ILE A 106 20.33 -4.56 46.17
N MET A 107 20.15 -5.72 45.54
CA MET A 107 20.68 -6.99 46.03
C MET A 107 22.19 -6.92 46.24
N SER A 108 22.92 -6.45 45.23
CA SER A 108 24.40 -6.35 45.28
C SER A 108 24.93 -5.26 46.22
N THR A 109 24.33 -4.07 46.24
CA THR A 109 24.83 -2.96 47.06
C THR A 109 24.43 -3.06 48.53
N GLU A 110 23.26 -3.62 48.83
CA GLU A 110 22.71 -3.67 50.19
C GLU A 110 22.65 -5.08 50.78
N ASN A 111 23.00 -6.12 50.01
CA ASN A 111 23.02 -7.53 50.43
C ASN A 111 21.65 -8.02 50.97
N LEU A 112 20.56 -7.55 50.38
CA LEU A 112 19.20 -7.93 50.76
C LEU A 112 18.75 -9.21 50.05
N ALA A 113 17.87 -9.98 50.70
CA ALA A 113 17.25 -11.14 50.07
C ALA A 113 16.40 -10.72 48.85
N PRO A 114 16.26 -11.55 47.80
CA PRO A 114 15.57 -11.18 46.55
C PRO A 114 14.18 -10.57 46.75
N ARG A 115 13.40 -11.10 47.70
CA ARG A 115 12.06 -10.58 48.01
C ARG A 115 12.09 -9.17 48.63
N GLU A 116 13.03 -8.91 49.54
CA GLU A 116 13.16 -7.63 50.22
C GLU A 116 13.74 -6.57 49.28
N ALA A 117 14.76 -6.95 48.50
CA ALA A 117 15.32 -6.12 47.45
C ALA A 117 14.27 -5.76 46.39
N THR A 118 13.43 -6.71 45.99
CA THR A 118 12.32 -6.47 45.05
C THR A 118 11.33 -5.44 45.60
N ARG A 119 10.92 -5.57 46.87
CA ARG A 119 10.01 -4.61 47.50
C ARG A 119 10.62 -3.20 47.51
N LYS A 120 11.87 -3.08 47.94
CA LYS A 120 12.59 -1.80 47.97
C LYS A 120 12.80 -1.21 46.57
N ALA A 121 13.08 -2.05 45.58
CA ALA A 121 13.25 -1.63 44.19
C ALA A 121 11.95 -1.04 43.64
N MET A 122 10.82 -1.71 43.87
CA MET A 122 9.52 -1.23 43.43
C MET A 122 9.12 0.09 44.08
N ASP A 123 9.40 0.28 45.36
CA ASP A 123 9.17 1.57 46.05
C ASP A 123 9.94 2.74 45.39
N GLN A 124 11.07 2.46 44.72
CA GLN A 124 11.86 3.47 44.02
C GLN A 124 11.36 3.76 42.59
N ILE A 125 10.86 2.75 41.87
CA ILE A 125 10.64 2.84 40.41
C ILE A 125 9.17 2.85 39.97
N ILE A 126 8.21 2.48 40.81
CA ILE A 126 6.78 2.47 40.45
C ILE A 126 6.35 3.80 39.84
N GLY A 127 6.74 4.93 40.45
CA GLY A 127 6.41 6.26 39.95
C GLY A 127 7.03 6.56 38.59
N ALA A 128 8.26 6.10 38.35
CA ALA A 128 8.95 6.27 37.07
C ALA A 128 8.27 5.44 35.95
N ILE A 129 7.91 4.18 36.22
CA ILE A 129 7.24 3.30 35.25
C ILE A 129 5.90 3.90 34.82
N ILE A 130 5.09 4.36 35.78
CA ILE A 130 3.80 5.00 35.48
C ILE A 130 4.00 6.29 34.69
N ALA A 131 4.99 7.12 35.07
CA ALA A 131 5.27 8.38 34.38
C ALA A 131 5.70 8.16 32.93
N ILE A 132 6.61 7.22 32.67
CA ILE A 132 7.07 6.87 31.32
C ILE A 132 5.90 6.38 30.47
N THR A 133 5.09 5.46 31.00
CA THR A 133 3.90 4.92 30.31
C THR A 133 2.91 6.04 29.95
N LEU A 134 2.66 6.97 30.87
CA LEU A 134 1.71 8.06 30.67
C LEU A 134 2.24 9.11 29.68
N VAL A 135 3.53 9.45 29.74
CA VAL A 135 4.18 10.36 28.78
C VAL A 135 4.15 9.77 27.36
N LEU A 136 4.51 8.49 27.20
CA LEU A 136 4.44 7.84 25.89
C LEU A 136 3.00 7.77 25.40
N SER A 137 2.05 7.39 26.25
CA SER A 137 0.63 7.39 25.90
C SER A 137 0.15 8.78 25.47
N ALA A 138 0.58 9.85 26.15
CA ALA A 138 0.23 11.22 25.79
C ALA A 138 0.77 11.65 24.41
N VAL A 139 1.89 11.08 23.95
CA VAL A 139 2.43 11.31 22.60
C VAL A 139 1.63 10.55 21.54
N PHE A 140 1.25 9.30 21.79
CA PHE A 140 0.61 8.44 20.78
C PHE A 140 -0.92 8.59 20.69
N ILE A 141 -1.61 8.85 21.80
CA ILE A 141 -3.08 8.98 21.84
C ILE A 141 -3.60 10.06 20.87
N PRO A 142 -3.03 11.27 20.77
CA PRO A 142 -3.51 12.30 19.84
C PRO A 142 -3.50 11.86 18.38
N MET A 143 -2.54 11.02 17.98
CA MET A 143 -2.43 10.54 16.60
C MET A 143 -3.57 9.61 16.20
N ALA A 144 -4.23 8.95 17.17
CA ALA A 144 -5.41 8.13 16.92
C ALA A 144 -6.64 8.94 16.47
N PHE A 145 -6.64 10.27 16.70
CA PHE A 145 -7.73 11.18 16.37
C PHE A 145 -7.50 11.96 15.07
N PHE A 146 -6.41 11.69 14.34
CA PHE A 146 -6.20 12.32 13.04
C PHE A 146 -7.33 11.91 12.06
N PRO A 147 -7.87 12.86 11.28
CA PRO A 147 -8.92 12.57 10.31
C PRO A 147 -8.34 11.98 9.00
N GLY A 148 -9.23 11.47 8.14
CA GLY A 148 -8.91 10.99 6.80
C GLY A 148 -8.16 9.65 6.78
N SER A 149 -7.74 9.25 5.58
CA SER A 149 -7.09 7.94 5.36
C SER A 149 -5.73 7.84 6.07
N THR A 150 -4.99 8.95 6.14
CA THR A 150 -3.76 9.07 6.93
C THR A 150 -4.00 8.78 8.41
N GLY A 151 -5.08 9.35 8.97
CA GLY A 151 -5.46 9.11 10.36
C GLY A 151 -5.82 7.67 10.64
N ALA A 152 -6.44 6.97 9.68
CA ALA A 152 -6.75 5.55 9.82
C ALA A 152 -5.49 4.68 9.97
N ILE A 153 -4.39 5.02 9.28
CA ILE A 153 -3.09 4.34 9.41
C ILE A 153 -2.45 4.67 10.76
N TYR A 154 -2.37 5.95 11.12
CA TYR A 154 -1.81 6.36 12.41
C TYR A 154 -2.57 5.76 13.59
N ARG A 155 -3.89 5.60 13.47
CA ARG A 155 -4.71 4.96 14.50
C ARG A 155 -4.30 3.50 14.75
N GLN A 156 -3.96 2.74 13.71
CA GLN A 156 -3.49 1.36 13.90
C GLN A 156 -2.15 1.32 14.65
N PHE A 157 -1.22 2.21 14.31
CA PHE A 157 0.06 2.34 15.02
C PHE A 157 -0.13 2.79 16.47
N ALA A 158 -0.90 3.87 16.68
CA ALA A 158 -1.11 4.48 17.98
C ALA A 158 -1.80 3.54 18.97
N VAL A 159 -2.91 2.90 18.55
CA VAL A 159 -3.65 1.97 19.43
C VAL A 159 -2.79 0.76 19.79
N THR A 160 -2.04 0.23 18.83
CA THR A 160 -1.13 -0.91 19.09
C THR A 160 -0.04 -0.54 20.08
N LEU A 161 0.62 0.62 19.90
CA LEU A 161 1.67 1.08 20.81
C LEU A 161 1.13 1.35 22.21
N VAL A 162 0.00 2.07 22.34
CA VAL A 162 -0.61 2.40 23.63
C VAL A 162 -1.03 1.14 24.37
N LEU A 163 -1.67 0.17 23.70
CA LEU A 163 -2.01 -1.11 24.32
C LEU A 163 -0.77 -1.88 24.75
N THR A 164 0.25 -1.94 23.89
CA THR A 164 1.49 -2.66 24.19
C THR A 164 2.21 -2.05 25.39
N MET A 165 2.27 -0.72 25.48
CA MET A 165 2.82 -0.01 26.63
C MET A 165 2.00 -0.23 27.90
N ALA A 166 0.67 -0.20 27.80
CA ALA A 166 -0.19 -0.43 28.96
C ALA A 166 -0.03 -1.85 29.52
N PHE A 167 0.05 -2.86 28.64
CA PHE A 167 0.33 -4.24 29.04
C PHE A 167 1.77 -4.42 29.54
N SER A 168 2.76 -3.73 28.97
CA SER A 168 4.13 -3.69 29.48
C SER A 168 4.19 -3.19 30.91
N ALA A 169 3.61 -2.01 31.16
CA ALA A 169 3.55 -1.41 32.49
C ALA A 169 2.83 -2.32 33.49
N LEU A 170 1.72 -2.94 33.06
CA LEU A 170 1.02 -3.93 33.88
C LEU A 170 1.95 -5.10 34.26
N MET A 171 2.70 -5.66 33.31
CA MET A 171 3.64 -6.74 33.59
C MET A 171 4.85 -6.30 34.42
N ALA A 172 5.35 -5.07 34.24
CA ALA A 172 6.43 -4.49 35.03
C ALA A 172 6.03 -4.24 36.49
N LEU A 173 4.76 -3.94 36.75
CA LEU A 173 4.22 -3.73 38.08
C LEU A 173 3.75 -5.02 38.77
N THR A 174 3.54 -6.12 38.03
CA THR A 174 2.94 -7.35 38.56
C THR A 174 3.83 -8.58 38.39
N LEU A 175 3.99 -9.06 37.16
CA LEU A 175 4.70 -10.30 36.85
C LEU A 175 6.21 -10.18 37.06
N THR A 176 6.81 -9.06 36.64
CA THR A 176 8.26 -8.85 36.70
C THR A 176 8.79 -8.86 38.14
N PRO A 177 8.18 -8.15 39.10
CA PRO A 177 8.62 -8.20 40.51
C PRO A 177 8.39 -9.60 41.12
N ALA A 178 7.29 -10.28 40.77
CA ALA A 178 7.04 -11.64 41.23
C ALA A 178 8.11 -12.62 40.74
N LEU A 179 8.54 -12.50 39.48
CA LEU A 179 9.63 -13.29 38.91
C LEU A 179 10.98 -12.90 39.52
N CYS A 180 11.25 -11.62 39.78
CA CYS A 180 12.46 -11.18 40.46
C CYS A 180 12.59 -11.81 41.86
N ALA A 181 11.51 -11.78 42.66
CA ALA A 181 11.51 -12.33 44.01
C ALA A 181 11.63 -13.87 44.06
N THR A 182 11.33 -14.58 42.97
CA THR A 182 11.28 -16.05 42.93
C THR A 182 12.43 -16.70 42.16
N LEU A 183 12.90 -16.07 41.08
CA LEU A 183 13.94 -16.62 40.19
C LEU A 183 15.35 -16.09 40.50
N LEU A 184 15.47 -14.86 41.00
CA LEU A 184 16.77 -14.32 41.38
C LEU A 184 17.27 -15.05 42.63
N LYS A 185 18.55 -15.38 42.63
CA LYS A 185 19.24 -15.93 43.80
C LYS A 185 20.39 -15.02 44.14
N HIS A 186 20.59 -14.82 45.44
CA HIS A 186 21.74 -14.13 45.97
C HIS A 186 22.43 -15.05 46.97
N ALA A 187 23.73 -15.26 46.82
CA ALA A 187 24.54 -15.86 47.87
C ALA A 187 25.10 -14.74 48.77
N PRO A 188 24.83 -14.73 50.09
CA PRO A 188 25.36 -13.70 50.99
C PRO A 188 26.89 -13.64 50.89
N GLY A 189 27.44 -12.47 50.54
CA GLY A 189 28.89 -12.25 50.43
C GLY A 189 29.53 -12.58 49.08
N GLN A 190 28.77 -12.99 48.06
CA GLN A 190 29.22 -13.05 46.66
C GLN A 190 28.67 -11.83 45.90
N ASN A 191 29.56 -11.01 45.33
CA ASN A 191 29.19 -10.03 44.31
C ASN A 191 28.85 -10.77 43.01
N ASP A 192 27.65 -11.35 42.94
CA ASP A 192 27.16 -12.13 41.80
C ASP A 192 27.10 -11.30 40.48
N LEU A 193 27.22 -9.98 40.57
CA LEU A 193 27.25 -9.06 39.41
C LEU A 193 28.55 -9.12 38.61
N VAL A 194 29.66 -9.61 39.18
CA VAL A 194 30.96 -9.58 38.51
C VAL A 194 31.52 -10.99 38.48
N PRO A 195 31.57 -11.66 37.31
CA PRO A 195 32.24 -12.93 37.17
C PRO A 195 33.69 -12.84 37.67
N ALA A 196 34.12 -13.84 38.45
CA ALA A 196 35.43 -13.84 39.11
C ALA A 196 36.63 -13.79 38.15
N ALA A 197 36.42 -14.19 36.88
CA ALA A 197 37.38 -14.06 35.78
C ALA A 197 36.66 -14.20 34.43
N GLY A 198 37.30 -13.75 33.34
CA GLY A 198 36.86 -13.98 31.96
C GLY A 198 36.45 -12.71 31.18
N PRO A 199 35.92 -12.87 29.95
CA PRO A 199 35.59 -11.75 29.08
C PRO A 199 34.51 -10.82 29.66
N LEU A 200 33.56 -11.36 30.44
CA LEU A 200 32.53 -10.58 31.14
C LEU A 200 33.14 -9.70 32.24
N HIS A 201 34.16 -10.18 32.96
CA HIS A 201 34.86 -9.37 33.97
C HIS A 201 35.51 -8.12 33.35
N TRP A 202 36.21 -8.30 32.21
CA TRP A 202 36.77 -7.18 31.46
C TRP A 202 35.71 -6.17 31.01
N PHE A 203 34.55 -6.65 30.56
CA PHE A 203 33.44 -5.80 30.15
C PHE A 203 32.90 -4.98 31.33
N HIS A 204 32.63 -5.61 32.48
CA HIS A 204 32.17 -4.91 33.69
C HIS A 204 33.18 -3.85 34.16
N ASP A 205 34.48 -4.18 34.15
CA ASP A 205 35.56 -3.27 34.49
C ASP A 205 35.64 -2.07 33.52
N ALA A 206 35.53 -2.34 32.22
CA ALA A 206 35.52 -1.31 31.19
C ALA A 206 34.29 -0.41 31.33
N PHE A 207 33.12 -1.01 31.59
CA PHE A 207 31.88 -0.30 31.82
C PHE A 207 31.93 0.57 33.08
N ALA A 208 32.46 0.07 34.19
CA ALA A 208 32.64 0.85 35.42
C ALA A 208 33.57 2.07 35.20
N ARG A 209 34.70 1.88 34.50
CA ARG A 209 35.59 2.98 34.11
C ARG A 209 34.88 3.99 33.21
N MET A 210 34.09 3.52 32.25
CA MET A 210 33.32 4.36 31.35
C MET A 210 32.25 5.17 32.10
N SER A 211 31.53 4.54 33.03
CA SER A 211 30.51 5.18 33.86
C SER A 211 31.12 6.27 34.75
N ALA A 212 32.24 5.98 35.44
CA ALA A 212 32.95 6.97 36.23
C ALA A 212 33.42 8.17 35.38
N ARG A 213 33.93 7.90 34.17
CA ARG A 213 34.31 8.95 33.21
C ARG A 213 33.11 9.75 32.74
N TYR A 214 31.99 9.10 32.44
CA TYR A 214 30.74 9.74 32.04
C TYR A 214 30.23 10.69 33.14
N VAL A 215 30.14 10.23 34.39
CA VAL A 215 29.75 11.06 35.53
C VAL A 215 30.70 12.26 35.68
N GLY A 216 32.01 12.05 35.55
CA GLY A 216 33.01 13.13 35.59
C GLY A 216 32.91 14.12 34.43
N VAL A 217 32.43 13.68 33.25
CA VAL A 217 32.13 14.56 32.11
C VAL A 217 30.85 15.35 32.37
N VAL A 218 29.76 14.69 32.79
CA VAL A 218 28.49 15.34 33.12
C VAL A 218 28.69 16.40 34.20
N GLY A 219 29.46 16.10 35.26
CA GLY A 219 29.80 17.08 36.29
C GLY A 219 30.53 18.31 35.75
N ARG A 220 31.35 18.16 34.70
CA ARG A 220 32.00 19.29 34.01
C ARG A 220 31.04 20.06 33.09
N ILE A 221 30.10 19.36 32.46
CA ILE A 221 29.06 19.94 31.59
C ILE A 221 28.14 20.83 32.42
N VAL A 222 27.65 20.33 33.56
CA VAL A 222 26.74 21.07 34.46
C VAL A 222 27.39 22.37 34.95
N LYS A 223 28.69 22.35 35.30
CA LYS A 223 29.44 23.56 35.67
C LYS A 223 29.59 24.58 34.54
N LYS A 224 29.38 24.18 33.28
CA LYS A 224 29.44 25.02 32.08
C LYS A 224 28.11 25.03 31.33
N ALA A 225 26.99 25.00 32.06
CA ALA A 225 25.65 24.84 31.50
C ALA A 225 25.35 25.81 30.35
N ALA A 226 25.70 27.10 30.47
CA ALA A 226 25.47 28.10 29.41
C ALA A 226 26.12 27.72 28.07
N ARG A 227 27.34 27.18 28.08
CA ARG A 227 28.04 26.74 26.86
C ARG A 227 27.31 25.57 26.21
N TYR A 228 26.83 24.62 27.00
CA TYR A 228 26.13 23.44 26.47
C TYR A 228 24.68 23.75 26.07
N LEU A 229 24.05 24.76 26.68
CA LEU A 229 22.78 25.32 26.19
C LEU A 229 22.95 25.97 24.82
N LEU A 230 24.07 26.64 24.54
CA LEU A 230 24.37 27.14 23.18
C LEU A 230 24.56 25.99 22.18
N VAL A 231 25.23 24.92 22.58
CA VAL A 231 25.35 23.71 21.74
C VAL A 231 23.98 23.10 21.49
N TYR A 232 23.13 23.00 22.51
CA TYR A 232 21.76 22.50 22.37
C TYR A 232 20.93 23.38 21.43
N ALA A 233 21.01 24.71 21.56
CA ALA A 233 20.36 25.64 20.65
C ALA A 233 20.85 25.47 19.21
N ALA A 234 22.16 25.25 19.00
CA ALA A 234 22.70 24.95 17.68
C ALA A 234 22.16 23.63 17.11
N ILE A 235 21.99 22.59 17.94
CA ILE A 235 21.35 21.33 17.54
C ILE A 235 19.89 21.55 17.14
N LEU A 236 19.12 22.36 17.89
CA LEU A 236 17.74 22.69 17.54
C LEU A 236 17.64 23.44 16.20
N VAL A 237 18.54 24.39 15.96
CA VAL A 237 18.62 25.12 14.68
C VAL A 237 18.96 24.14 13.54
N ALA A 238 19.96 23.28 13.74
CA ALA A 238 20.34 22.26 12.75
C ALA A 238 19.20 21.28 12.47
N MET A 239 18.48 20.84 13.50
CA MET A 239 17.30 19.98 13.38
C MET A 239 16.21 20.67 12.57
N GLY A 240 15.86 21.92 12.88
CA GLY A 240 14.86 22.69 12.13
C GLY A 240 15.26 22.87 10.65
N TRP A 241 16.55 23.12 10.40
CA TRP A 241 17.08 23.23 9.05
C TRP A 241 17.01 21.91 8.28
N LEU A 242 17.46 20.79 8.87
CA LEU A 242 17.40 19.46 8.25
C LEU A 242 15.95 19.02 8.02
N PHE A 243 15.05 19.27 8.97
CA PHE A 243 13.64 18.94 8.85
C PHE A 243 12.99 19.68 7.66
N SER A 244 13.37 20.94 7.41
CA SER A 244 12.89 21.69 6.25
C SER A 244 13.36 21.15 4.89
N LYS A 245 14.39 20.29 4.89
CA LYS A 245 14.96 19.66 3.70
C LYS A 245 14.51 18.21 3.51
N LEU A 246 13.84 17.62 4.49
CA LEU A 246 13.44 16.23 4.44
C LEU A 246 12.21 16.06 3.51
N PRO A 247 12.30 15.30 2.41
CA PRO A 247 11.16 15.07 1.54
C PRO A 247 10.09 14.26 2.28
N GLY A 248 8.84 14.73 2.21
CA GLY A 248 7.70 13.96 2.71
C GLY A 248 7.34 12.83 1.75
N SER A 249 7.06 11.65 2.27
CA SER A 249 6.44 10.54 1.54
C SER A 249 5.37 9.90 2.40
N PHE A 250 4.35 9.33 1.77
CA PHE A 250 3.27 8.68 2.51
C PHE A 250 3.62 7.26 2.95
N LEU A 251 3.85 6.37 1.98
CA LEU A 251 4.32 5.01 2.18
C LEU A 251 5.47 4.74 1.19
N PRO A 252 6.48 3.95 1.59
CA PRO A 252 7.51 3.53 0.66
C PRO A 252 6.92 2.66 -0.45
N VAL A 253 7.55 2.69 -1.62
CA VAL A 253 7.22 1.76 -2.70
C VAL A 253 7.86 0.42 -2.36
N GLU A 254 7.07 -0.64 -2.38
CA GLU A 254 7.52 -1.99 -2.04
C GLU A 254 7.50 -2.90 -3.28
N ASP A 255 8.41 -3.88 -3.32
CA ASP A 255 8.32 -4.97 -4.28
C ASP A 255 7.31 -5.98 -3.78
N GLN A 256 6.06 -5.87 -4.28
CA GLN A 256 4.95 -6.76 -3.93
C GLN A 256 4.96 -8.09 -4.72
N GLY A 257 6.01 -8.36 -5.51
CA GLY A 257 6.09 -9.55 -6.36
C GLY A 257 5.29 -9.46 -7.66
N TYR A 258 4.76 -8.28 -7.98
CA TYR A 258 4.12 -7.99 -9.26
C TYR A 258 4.18 -6.51 -9.57
N PHE A 259 3.97 -6.17 -10.84
CA PHE A 259 3.68 -4.82 -11.28
C PHE A 259 2.70 -4.86 -12.44
N VAL A 260 2.19 -3.69 -12.85
CA VAL A 260 1.22 -3.60 -13.95
C VAL A 260 1.74 -2.70 -15.05
N SER A 261 1.39 -3.00 -16.30
CA SER A 261 1.57 -2.05 -17.40
C SER A 261 0.25 -1.67 -18.01
N VAL A 262 0.04 -0.37 -18.14
CA VAL A 262 -1.13 0.17 -18.79
C VAL A 262 -0.80 0.44 -20.25
N ILE A 263 -1.66 -0.03 -21.14
CA ILE A 263 -1.51 0.05 -22.59
C ILE A 263 -2.72 0.81 -23.13
N GLN A 264 -2.47 1.95 -23.74
CA GLN A 264 -3.50 2.80 -24.32
C GLN A 264 -3.15 3.12 -25.78
N LEU A 265 -3.92 2.55 -26.70
CA LEU A 265 -3.85 2.87 -28.12
C LEU A 265 -4.63 4.16 -28.40
N PRO A 266 -4.34 4.84 -29.54
CA PRO A 266 -5.11 6.00 -30.00
C PRO A 266 -6.62 5.73 -30.09
N ALA A 267 -7.42 6.79 -29.99
CA ALA A 267 -8.87 6.69 -30.12
C ALA A 267 -9.27 6.11 -31.49
N GLY A 268 -10.25 5.21 -31.50
CA GLY A 268 -10.70 4.49 -32.70
C GLY A 268 -9.90 3.23 -33.04
N ALA A 269 -8.84 2.89 -32.31
CA ALA A 269 -8.15 1.61 -32.50
C ALA A 269 -9.06 0.42 -32.12
N THR A 270 -9.08 -0.60 -32.98
CA THR A 270 -9.88 -1.81 -32.79
C THR A 270 -9.26 -2.73 -31.74
N ARG A 271 -10.08 -3.64 -31.21
CA ARG A 271 -9.62 -4.67 -30.27
C ARG A 271 -8.48 -5.51 -30.85
N GLU A 272 -8.53 -5.82 -32.13
CA GLU A 272 -7.51 -6.60 -32.83
C GLU A 272 -6.13 -5.94 -32.74
N ARG A 273 -6.03 -4.65 -33.08
CA ARG A 273 -4.78 -3.88 -32.94
C ARG A 273 -4.27 -3.84 -31.49
N THR A 274 -5.19 -3.74 -30.53
CA THR A 274 -4.83 -3.77 -29.11
C THR A 274 -4.27 -5.11 -28.70
N VAL A 275 -4.83 -6.22 -29.20
CA VAL A 275 -4.33 -7.58 -28.95
C VAL A 275 -2.94 -7.77 -29.57
N ASP A 276 -2.67 -7.22 -30.76
CA ASP A 276 -1.34 -7.30 -31.38
C ASP A 276 -0.27 -6.58 -30.56
N VAL A 277 -0.59 -5.39 -30.03
CA VAL A 277 0.31 -4.66 -29.13
C VAL A 277 0.47 -5.39 -27.80
N LEU A 278 -0.62 -5.93 -27.27
CA LEU A 278 -0.62 -6.71 -26.02
C LEU A 278 0.32 -7.92 -26.14
N ALA A 279 0.26 -8.65 -27.26
CA ALA A 279 1.13 -9.78 -27.53
C ALA A 279 2.62 -9.39 -27.57
N GLN A 280 2.96 -8.22 -28.15
CA GLN A 280 4.35 -7.71 -28.14
C GLN A 280 4.83 -7.39 -26.72
N VAL A 281 3.97 -6.80 -25.89
CA VAL A 281 4.28 -6.50 -24.48
C VAL A 281 4.44 -7.78 -23.67
N GLU A 282 3.57 -8.76 -23.88
CA GLU A 282 3.67 -10.07 -23.23
C GLU A 282 4.96 -10.79 -23.60
N GLN A 283 5.33 -10.81 -24.89
CA GLN A 283 6.58 -11.41 -25.35
C GLN A 283 7.81 -10.72 -24.74
N TYR A 284 7.80 -9.39 -24.64
CA TYR A 284 8.87 -8.65 -23.96
C TYR A 284 9.04 -9.11 -22.51
N TYR A 285 7.95 -9.19 -21.75
CA TYR A 285 8.00 -9.59 -20.35
C TYR A 285 8.35 -11.07 -20.16
N LEU A 286 7.83 -11.96 -21.01
CA LEU A 286 8.19 -13.38 -20.97
C LEU A 286 9.66 -13.64 -21.32
N GLY A 287 10.32 -12.71 -22.01
CA GLY A 287 11.76 -12.75 -22.26
C GLY A 287 12.63 -12.38 -21.05
N LEU A 288 12.05 -11.84 -19.97
CA LEU A 288 12.78 -11.46 -18.76
C LEU A 288 12.88 -12.65 -17.78
N PRO A 289 14.08 -12.99 -17.28
CA PRO A 289 14.26 -14.13 -16.39
C PRO A 289 13.56 -13.95 -15.02
N GLU A 290 13.29 -12.71 -14.60
CA GLU A 290 12.58 -12.38 -13.36
C GLU A 290 11.08 -12.61 -13.41
N VAL A 291 10.49 -12.67 -14.61
CA VAL A 291 9.04 -12.76 -14.80
C VAL A 291 8.62 -14.22 -14.72
N GLU A 292 7.63 -14.51 -13.88
CA GLU A 292 7.05 -15.85 -13.77
C GLU A 292 5.87 -16.00 -14.72
N ARG A 293 4.98 -15.00 -14.77
CA ARG A 293 3.77 -15.01 -15.61
C ARG A 293 3.34 -13.60 -16.02
N VAL A 294 2.70 -13.49 -17.17
CA VAL A 294 2.12 -12.25 -17.68
C VAL A 294 0.69 -12.51 -18.09
N ILE A 295 -0.22 -11.61 -17.72
CA ILE A 295 -1.63 -11.71 -18.07
C ILE A 295 -2.11 -10.39 -18.62
N GLY A 296 -2.35 -10.37 -19.93
CA GLY A 296 -2.99 -9.29 -20.63
C GLY A 296 -4.52 -9.35 -20.55
N VAL A 297 -5.14 -8.21 -20.28
CA VAL A 297 -6.59 -8.01 -20.35
C VAL A 297 -6.86 -6.94 -21.40
N ALA A 298 -7.43 -7.33 -22.53
CA ALA A 298 -7.86 -6.40 -23.58
C ALA A 298 -9.29 -5.91 -23.29
N GLY A 299 -9.55 -4.62 -23.54
CA GLY A 299 -10.84 -3.98 -23.31
C GLY A 299 -10.93 -3.18 -22.01
N PHE A 300 -9.90 -3.25 -21.16
CA PHE A 300 -9.89 -2.65 -19.82
C PHE A 300 -8.50 -2.09 -19.46
N SER A 301 -8.50 -0.92 -18.83
CA SER A 301 -7.35 -0.33 -18.14
C SER A 301 -7.82 0.47 -16.92
N PHE A 302 -6.91 0.93 -16.07
CA PHE A 302 -7.27 1.83 -14.97
C PHE A 302 -7.85 3.18 -15.42
N PHE A 303 -7.59 3.61 -16.66
CA PHE A 303 -8.05 4.91 -17.18
C PHE A 303 -9.39 4.84 -17.93
N GLY A 304 -9.82 3.64 -18.28
CA GLY A 304 -11.10 3.43 -18.95
C GLY A 304 -11.28 2.05 -19.55
N ARG A 305 -12.51 1.82 -20.03
CA ARG A 305 -12.91 0.65 -20.82
C ARG A 305 -13.04 1.05 -22.28
N GLY A 306 -12.56 0.21 -23.18
CA GLY A 306 -12.60 0.50 -24.60
C GLY A 306 -11.76 -0.48 -25.40
N GLN A 307 -12.06 -0.62 -26.69
CA GLN A 307 -11.32 -1.53 -27.58
C GLN A 307 -9.83 -1.19 -27.68
N ASN A 308 -9.48 0.08 -27.48
CA ASN A 308 -8.12 0.63 -27.52
C ASN A 308 -7.39 0.60 -26.17
N ALA A 309 -7.99 0.01 -25.12
CA ALA A 309 -7.42 -0.04 -23.78
C ALA A 309 -7.05 -1.48 -23.40
N ALA A 310 -5.88 -1.65 -22.78
CA ALA A 310 -5.45 -2.91 -22.20
C ALA A 310 -4.60 -2.69 -20.94
N ILE A 311 -4.49 -3.74 -20.13
CA ILE A 311 -3.61 -3.79 -18.98
C ILE A 311 -2.93 -5.15 -18.91
N THR A 312 -1.66 -5.18 -18.53
CA THR A 312 -0.94 -6.42 -18.25
C THR A 312 -0.61 -6.49 -16.76
N PHE A 313 -0.93 -7.62 -16.13
CA PHE A 313 -0.43 -7.98 -14.81
C PHE A 313 0.81 -8.83 -14.98
N VAL A 314 1.95 -8.32 -14.52
CA VAL A 314 3.26 -8.99 -14.62
C VAL A 314 3.60 -9.54 -13.25
N ARG A 315 3.49 -10.86 -13.08
CA ARG A 315 3.85 -11.56 -11.85
C ARG A 315 5.31 -11.96 -11.90
N LEU A 316 6.05 -11.55 -10.88
CA LEU A 316 7.46 -11.85 -10.73
C LEU A 316 7.66 -13.19 -10.02
N LYS A 317 8.83 -13.79 -10.22
CA LYS A 317 9.30 -14.92 -9.42
C LYS A 317 9.48 -14.51 -7.96
N ASP A 318 9.60 -15.51 -7.09
CA ASP A 318 9.85 -15.29 -5.66
C ASP A 318 11.11 -14.43 -5.44
N TRP A 319 11.13 -13.64 -4.36
CA TRP A 319 12.27 -12.78 -4.03
C TRP A 319 13.58 -13.56 -3.87
N SER A 320 13.52 -14.83 -3.42
CA SER A 320 14.69 -15.70 -3.31
C SER A 320 15.34 -16.04 -4.66
N GLU A 321 14.57 -16.03 -5.76
CA GLU A 321 15.05 -16.25 -7.12
C GLU A 321 15.52 -14.96 -7.81
N ARG A 322 15.34 -13.80 -7.16
CA ARG A 322 15.67 -12.46 -7.69
C ARG A 322 16.55 -11.65 -6.73
N PRO A 323 17.76 -12.12 -6.36
CA PRO A 323 18.58 -11.47 -5.32
C PRO A 323 19.18 -10.12 -5.74
N GLY A 324 19.25 -9.83 -7.04
CA GLY A 324 19.86 -8.60 -7.55
C GLY A 324 18.97 -7.36 -7.34
N ALA A 325 19.55 -6.23 -6.93
CA ALA A 325 18.82 -4.96 -6.83
C ALA A 325 18.20 -4.52 -8.19
N ALA A 326 18.82 -4.91 -9.31
CA ALA A 326 18.32 -4.70 -10.66
C ALA A 326 17.09 -5.58 -11.01
N SER A 327 16.85 -6.64 -10.25
CA SER A 327 15.73 -7.57 -10.42
C SER A 327 14.51 -7.21 -9.57
N SER A 328 14.55 -6.07 -8.86
CA SER A 328 13.41 -5.53 -8.11
C SER A 328 12.30 -5.02 -9.04
N SER A 329 11.04 -5.07 -8.59
CA SER A 329 9.90 -4.54 -9.36
C SER A 329 10.12 -3.09 -9.82
N SER A 330 10.70 -2.24 -8.97
CA SER A 330 11.02 -0.85 -9.28
C SER A 330 12.08 -0.70 -10.37
N ALA A 331 13.06 -1.59 -10.43
CA ALA A 331 14.06 -1.59 -11.50
C ALA A 331 13.47 -2.12 -12.82
N LEU A 332 12.69 -3.20 -12.76
CA LEU A 332 12.03 -3.81 -13.91
C LEU A 332 11.00 -2.86 -14.55
N THR A 333 10.22 -2.13 -13.76
CA THR A 333 9.29 -1.11 -14.28
C THR A 333 10.02 0.02 -15.02
N ARG A 334 11.15 0.51 -14.50
CA ARG A 334 11.97 1.51 -15.20
C ARG A 334 12.54 0.96 -16.51
N GLN A 335 13.06 -0.26 -16.50
CA GLN A 335 13.57 -0.92 -17.70
C GLN A 335 12.47 -1.12 -18.75
N ALA A 336 11.29 -1.59 -18.32
CA ALA A 336 10.13 -1.77 -19.17
C ALA A 336 9.65 -0.46 -19.78
N ASN A 337 9.56 0.62 -18.99
CA ASN A 337 9.21 1.94 -19.51
C ASN A 337 10.18 2.41 -20.61
N MET A 338 11.49 2.17 -20.47
CA MET A 338 12.47 2.52 -21.52
C MET A 338 12.34 1.64 -22.77
N ALA A 339 12.10 0.34 -22.61
CA ALA A 339 11.99 -0.60 -23.72
C ALA A 339 10.68 -0.44 -24.50
N LEU A 340 9.56 -0.36 -23.79
CA LEU A 340 8.21 -0.30 -24.38
C LEU A 340 7.89 1.06 -25.01
N PHE A 341 8.62 2.12 -24.65
CA PHE A 341 8.53 3.43 -25.33
C PHE A 341 8.89 3.36 -26.84
N ARG A 342 9.54 2.29 -27.28
CA ARG A 342 9.84 2.03 -28.69
C ARG A 342 8.59 1.64 -29.50
N ILE A 343 7.57 1.09 -28.86
CA ILE A 343 6.30 0.71 -29.50
C ILE A 343 5.51 1.98 -29.79
N LYS A 344 5.49 2.41 -31.06
CA LYS A 344 4.85 3.68 -31.47
C LYS A 344 3.33 3.60 -31.58
N GLN A 345 2.77 2.39 -31.63
CA GLN A 345 1.34 2.17 -31.81
C GLN A 345 0.51 2.50 -30.56
N ALA A 346 1.12 2.56 -29.36
CA ALA A 346 0.43 2.76 -28.11
C ALA A 346 1.26 3.55 -27.09
N MET A 347 0.59 4.26 -26.18
CA MET A 347 1.20 4.72 -24.95
C MET A 347 1.25 3.56 -23.96
N ILE A 348 2.44 3.19 -23.52
CA ILE A 348 2.65 2.07 -22.61
C ILE A 348 3.49 2.52 -21.44
N PHE A 349 3.03 2.24 -20.22
CA PHE A 349 3.81 2.51 -19.03
C PHE A 349 3.57 1.47 -17.93
N ALA A 350 4.68 1.01 -17.36
CA ALA A 350 4.74 0.11 -16.22
C ALA A 350 4.80 0.92 -14.92
N ILE A 351 3.99 0.52 -13.95
CA ILE A 351 3.92 1.12 -12.62
C ILE A 351 3.85 0.03 -11.54
N ASN A 352 4.45 0.30 -10.39
CA ASN A 352 4.20 -0.45 -9.17
C ASN A 352 2.92 0.08 -8.53
N PRO A 353 1.91 -0.76 -8.29
CA PRO A 353 0.76 -0.37 -7.50
C PRO A 353 1.18 0.06 -6.09
N PRO A 354 0.51 1.06 -5.48
CA PRO A 354 0.84 1.45 -4.13
C PRO A 354 0.45 0.35 -3.13
N PRO A 355 1.08 0.33 -1.93
CA PRO A 355 0.75 -0.63 -0.89
C PRO A 355 -0.72 -0.66 -0.47
N ILE A 356 -1.41 0.48 -0.62
CA ILE A 356 -2.84 0.63 -0.35
C ILE A 356 -3.50 1.18 -1.64
N PRO A 357 -4.07 0.32 -2.49
CA PRO A 357 -4.65 0.71 -3.78
C PRO A 357 -5.77 1.75 -3.67
N GLU A 358 -6.47 1.80 -2.55
CA GLU A 358 -7.58 2.73 -2.29
C GLU A 358 -7.12 4.19 -2.17
N LEU A 359 -5.84 4.45 -1.93
CA LEU A 359 -5.30 5.80 -1.82
C LEU A 359 -5.03 6.43 -3.19
N ALA A 360 -4.56 5.62 -4.15
CA ALA A 360 -4.28 6.05 -5.51
C ALA A 360 -4.14 4.84 -6.43
N ALA A 361 -4.56 4.95 -7.69
CA ALA A 361 -4.36 3.86 -8.67
C ALA A 361 -2.91 3.76 -9.19
N ALA A 362 -2.17 4.88 -9.24
CA ALA A 362 -0.85 4.94 -9.88
C ALA A 362 0.23 5.67 -9.05
N GLY A 363 -0.03 5.96 -7.77
CA GLY A 363 0.84 6.76 -6.91
C GLY A 363 0.97 8.23 -7.36
N GLY A 364 1.75 9.04 -6.63
CA GLY A 364 1.96 10.46 -6.94
C GLY A 364 0.83 11.37 -6.48
N PHE A 365 0.44 12.34 -7.32
CA PHE A 365 -0.66 13.28 -7.07
C PHE A 365 -1.80 13.08 -8.07
N ASP A 366 -3.03 13.39 -7.64
CA ASP A 366 -4.21 13.46 -8.51
C ASP A 366 -4.68 14.93 -8.58
N PHE A 367 -4.87 15.44 -9.79
CA PHE A 367 -5.29 16.83 -10.05
C PHE A 367 -6.52 16.86 -10.95
N ARG A 368 -7.57 17.55 -10.48
CA ARG A 368 -8.83 17.73 -11.20
C ARG A 368 -8.94 19.15 -11.72
N LEU A 369 -8.73 19.33 -13.03
CA LEU A 369 -9.04 20.59 -13.71
C LEU A 369 -10.55 20.71 -13.90
N GLN A 370 -11.15 21.82 -13.47
CA GLN A 370 -12.60 22.03 -13.52
C GLN A 370 -12.93 23.28 -14.32
N ASP A 371 -13.97 23.18 -15.16
CA ASP A 371 -14.60 24.36 -15.75
C ASP A 371 -15.65 24.94 -14.79
N ARG A 372 -15.27 26.00 -14.06
CA ARG A 372 -16.16 26.71 -13.13
C ARG A 372 -16.94 27.85 -13.80
N GLY A 373 -16.49 28.30 -14.98
CA GLY A 373 -17.08 29.43 -15.70
C GLY A 373 -18.13 29.01 -16.74
N GLY A 374 -18.29 27.71 -16.99
CA GLY A 374 -19.13 27.21 -18.07
C GLY A 374 -18.59 27.61 -19.44
N LEU A 375 -17.26 27.73 -19.57
CA LEU A 375 -16.56 28.11 -20.80
C LEU A 375 -16.65 27.04 -21.89
N GLY A 376 -16.99 25.81 -21.51
CA GLY A 376 -17.20 24.70 -22.42
C GLY A 376 -15.98 23.79 -22.55
N ARG A 377 -16.21 22.61 -23.14
CA ARG A 377 -15.25 21.51 -23.17
C ARG A 377 -13.98 21.83 -23.95
N GLU A 378 -14.10 22.54 -25.07
CA GLU A 378 -12.95 22.89 -25.91
C GLU A 378 -11.97 23.77 -25.14
N LYS A 379 -12.47 24.78 -24.43
CA LYS A 379 -11.65 25.65 -23.57
C LYS A 379 -11.03 24.91 -22.40
N LEU A 380 -11.74 23.94 -21.82
CA LEU A 380 -11.18 23.09 -20.78
C LEU A 380 -10.02 22.21 -21.30
N LEU A 381 -10.16 21.65 -22.51
CA LEU A 381 -9.10 20.85 -23.16
C LEU A 381 -7.88 21.70 -23.54
N GLU A 382 -8.10 22.93 -24.02
CA GLU A 382 -7.05 23.91 -24.30
C GLU A 382 -6.24 24.20 -23.02
N ALA A 383 -6.93 24.51 -21.91
CA ALA A 383 -6.31 24.76 -20.62
C ALA A 383 -5.56 23.53 -20.08
N ARG A 384 -6.12 22.33 -20.23
CA ARG A 384 -5.46 21.07 -19.88
C ARG A 384 -4.15 20.89 -20.64
N ASN A 385 -4.17 21.07 -21.96
CA ASN A 385 -2.99 20.89 -22.81
C ASN A 385 -1.91 21.93 -22.50
N MET A 386 -2.31 23.18 -22.24
CA MET A 386 -1.40 24.24 -21.79
C MET A 386 -0.74 23.86 -20.44
N ALA A 387 -1.53 23.38 -19.47
CA ALA A 387 -1.03 22.93 -18.18
C ALA A 387 -0.06 21.75 -18.31
N LEU A 388 -0.36 20.77 -19.17
CA LEU A 388 0.54 19.64 -19.46
C LEU A 388 1.84 20.12 -20.12
N GLY A 389 1.77 21.05 -21.07
CA GLY A 389 2.95 21.63 -21.71
C GLY A 389 3.86 22.35 -20.73
N MET A 390 3.30 23.14 -19.81
CA MET A 390 4.05 23.77 -18.71
C MET A 390 4.60 22.74 -17.73
N ALA A 391 3.84 21.68 -17.44
CA ALA A 391 4.28 20.62 -16.53
C ALA A 391 5.49 19.85 -17.06
N MET A 392 5.54 19.59 -18.37
CA MET A 392 6.69 18.93 -19.02
C MET A 392 7.99 19.73 -18.96
N GLN A 393 7.90 21.06 -18.81
CA GLN A 393 9.07 21.94 -18.69
C GLN A 393 9.58 22.05 -17.25
N ASN A 394 8.78 21.64 -16.26
CA ASN A 394 9.13 21.76 -14.86
C ASN A 394 9.95 20.54 -14.40
N PRO A 395 11.22 20.72 -13.97
CA PRO A 395 12.08 19.60 -13.55
C PRO A 395 11.60 18.89 -12.27
N VAL A 396 10.70 19.50 -11.49
CA VAL A 396 10.11 18.89 -10.29
C VAL A 396 9.00 17.88 -10.66
N LEU A 397 8.41 18.01 -11.84
CA LEU A 397 7.31 17.17 -12.29
C LEU A 397 7.82 16.06 -13.20
N ALA A 398 7.33 14.84 -12.99
CA ALA A 398 7.66 13.69 -13.80
C ALA A 398 6.41 12.85 -14.07
N GLY A 399 6.29 12.34 -15.30
CA GLY A 399 5.21 11.43 -15.67
C GLY A 399 3.80 12.02 -15.63
N VAL A 400 3.67 13.34 -15.74
CA VAL A 400 2.36 14.03 -15.77
C VAL A 400 1.61 13.66 -17.05
N ARG A 401 0.37 13.19 -16.90
CA ARG A 401 -0.46 12.69 -18.00
C ARG A 401 -1.94 12.93 -17.73
N PRO A 402 -2.77 13.08 -18.77
CA PRO A 402 -4.21 13.11 -18.61
C PRO A 402 -4.76 11.72 -18.25
N GLU A 403 -5.76 11.68 -17.36
CA GLU A 403 -6.51 10.44 -17.03
C GLU A 403 -7.58 10.11 -18.09
N GLY A 404 -8.10 11.14 -18.76
CA GLY A 404 -9.15 11.01 -19.78
C GLY A 404 -8.65 10.43 -21.10
N GLN A 405 -9.60 10.08 -21.98
CA GLN A 405 -9.32 9.70 -23.36
C GLN A 405 -9.50 10.90 -24.28
N GLU A 406 -8.63 11.03 -25.28
CA GLU A 406 -8.78 12.04 -26.33
C GLU A 406 -10.03 11.78 -27.18
N ALA A 407 -10.52 12.83 -27.83
CA ALA A 407 -11.63 12.71 -28.76
C ALA A 407 -11.29 11.71 -29.88
N GLY A 408 -12.25 10.84 -30.17
CA GLY A 408 -12.15 9.80 -31.18
C GLY A 408 -13.15 10.00 -32.30
N PRO A 409 -12.94 9.30 -33.43
CA PRO A 409 -13.93 9.26 -34.50
C PRO A 409 -15.22 8.62 -34.00
N GLN A 410 -16.34 9.29 -34.24
CA GLN A 410 -17.69 8.79 -34.00
C GLN A 410 -18.49 8.91 -35.29
N LEU A 411 -19.36 7.93 -35.54
CA LEU A 411 -20.27 7.97 -36.67
C LEU A 411 -21.60 8.58 -36.22
N LEU A 412 -21.94 9.75 -36.75
CA LEU A 412 -23.24 10.37 -36.56
C LEU A 412 -24.15 9.98 -37.72
N LEU A 413 -25.26 9.32 -37.41
CA LEU A 413 -26.34 9.04 -38.35
C LEU A 413 -27.33 10.20 -38.30
N ASP A 414 -27.32 11.05 -39.32
CA ASP A 414 -28.22 12.19 -39.45
C ASP A 414 -29.49 11.77 -40.19
N VAL A 415 -30.58 11.60 -39.44
CA VAL A 415 -31.86 11.08 -39.94
C VAL A 415 -32.75 12.22 -40.42
N ASP A 416 -33.15 12.18 -41.69
CA ASP A 416 -34.12 13.09 -42.26
C ASP A 416 -35.55 12.69 -41.82
N ARG A 417 -36.04 13.40 -40.80
CA ARG A 417 -37.36 13.15 -40.21
C ARG A 417 -38.50 13.44 -41.19
N LEU A 418 -38.35 14.44 -42.07
CA LEU A 418 -39.37 14.80 -43.05
C LEU A 418 -39.48 13.71 -44.12
N LYS A 419 -38.34 13.18 -44.55
CA LYS A 419 -38.30 12.06 -45.51
C LYS A 419 -38.79 10.75 -44.88
N ALA A 420 -38.47 10.49 -43.61
CA ALA A 420 -39.04 9.37 -42.87
C ALA A 420 -40.58 9.42 -42.81
N GLU A 421 -41.15 10.58 -42.50
CA GLU A 421 -42.61 10.76 -42.48
C GLU A 421 -43.23 10.58 -43.88
N ALA A 422 -42.63 11.17 -44.92
CA ALA A 422 -43.11 11.03 -46.30
C ALA A 422 -43.10 9.57 -46.81
N LEU A 423 -42.10 8.78 -46.39
CA LEU A 423 -41.99 7.35 -46.72
C LEU A 423 -42.78 6.44 -45.75
N GLY A 424 -43.45 7.03 -44.76
CA GLY A 424 -44.30 6.33 -43.80
C GLY A 424 -43.53 5.52 -42.76
N VAL A 425 -42.30 5.91 -42.42
CA VAL A 425 -41.47 5.27 -41.40
C VAL A 425 -41.59 6.02 -40.08
N SER A 426 -42.02 5.32 -39.03
CA SER A 426 -42.07 5.85 -37.66
C SER A 426 -40.66 6.03 -37.10
N ILE A 427 -40.40 7.17 -36.42
CA ILE A 427 -39.12 7.41 -35.74
C ILE A 427 -38.91 6.43 -34.58
N THR A 428 -39.99 5.98 -33.94
CA THR A 428 -39.91 4.96 -32.88
C THR A 428 -39.39 3.64 -33.46
N ASP A 429 -40.00 3.15 -34.55
CA ASP A 429 -39.62 1.90 -35.20
C ASP A 429 -38.18 1.97 -35.74
N LEU A 430 -37.78 3.12 -36.30
CA LEU A 430 -36.40 3.39 -36.71
C LEU A 430 -35.45 3.27 -35.52
N ASN A 431 -35.74 3.95 -34.41
CA ASN A 431 -34.87 3.91 -33.22
C ASN A 431 -34.80 2.51 -32.60
N GLU A 432 -35.91 1.80 -32.47
CA GLU A 432 -35.94 0.42 -31.96
C GLU A 432 -35.18 -0.55 -32.87
N THR A 433 -35.32 -0.39 -34.19
CA THR A 433 -34.57 -1.18 -35.18
C THR A 433 -33.07 -0.90 -35.07
N LEU A 434 -32.65 0.36 -34.99
CA LEU A 434 -31.23 0.70 -34.85
C LEU A 434 -30.67 0.26 -33.49
N GLN A 435 -31.42 0.40 -32.39
CA GLN A 435 -30.99 -0.05 -31.07
C GLN A 435 -30.86 -1.58 -30.99
N SER A 436 -31.76 -2.32 -31.63
CA SER A 436 -31.74 -3.78 -31.64
C SER A 436 -30.68 -4.39 -32.57
N LEU A 437 -30.36 -3.71 -33.67
CA LEU A 437 -29.38 -4.21 -34.63
C LEU A 437 -27.94 -3.78 -34.29
N LEU A 438 -27.74 -2.49 -34.00
CA LEU A 438 -26.40 -1.94 -33.71
C LEU A 438 -26.00 -2.16 -32.25
N GLY A 439 -26.96 -2.04 -31.33
CA GLY A 439 -26.79 -2.36 -29.92
C GLY A 439 -27.06 -3.84 -29.61
N ALA A 440 -26.67 -4.29 -28.43
CA ALA A 440 -27.12 -5.57 -27.89
C ALA A 440 -28.43 -5.35 -27.13
N SER A 441 -29.56 -5.72 -27.73
CA SER A 441 -30.88 -5.60 -27.10
C SER A 441 -31.16 -6.83 -26.24
N TYR A 442 -31.57 -6.61 -25.00
CA TYR A 442 -32.04 -7.66 -24.12
C TYR A 442 -33.52 -7.95 -24.40
N ILE A 443 -33.84 -9.19 -24.73
CA ILE A 443 -35.20 -9.60 -25.09
C ILE A 443 -35.91 -10.21 -23.88
N ASN A 444 -35.34 -11.28 -23.34
CA ASN A 444 -35.85 -12.02 -22.19
C ASN A 444 -34.76 -12.95 -21.63
N ASP A 445 -35.16 -13.82 -20.72
CA ASP A 445 -34.32 -14.87 -20.17
C ASP A 445 -34.77 -16.25 -20.64
N PHE A 446 -33.84 -17.19 -20.71
CA PHE A 446 -34.12 -18.61 -20.95
C PHE A 446 -33.33 -19.49 -19.98
N VAL A 447 -33.78 -20.73 -19.77
CA VAL A 447 -33.10 -21.67 -18.86
C VAL A 447 -32.28 -22.67 -19.65
N ARG A 448 -31.00 -22.79 -19.33
CA ARG A 448 -30.10 -23.84 -19.84
C ARG A 448 -29.39 -24.51 -18.68
N GLN A 449 -29.55 -25.83 -18.55
CA GLN A 449 -28.91 -26.62 -17.49
C GLN A 449 -29.17 -26.05 -16.07
N GLY A 450 -30.42 -25.64 -15.81
CA GLY A 450 -30.83 -25.09 -14.51
C GLY A 450 -30.33 -23.66 -14.21
N ARG A 451 -29.64 -23.01 -15.16
CA ARG A 451 -29.22 -21.60 -15.05
C ARG A 451 -30.08 -20.72 -15.95
N VAL A 452 -30.56 -19.62 -15.40
CA VAL A 452 -31.22 -18.55 -16.15
C VAL A 452 -30.14 -17.75 -16.88
N LEU A 453 -30.25 -17.64 -18.20
CA LEU A 453 -29.34 -16.93 -19.08
C LEU A 453 -30.11 -15.89 -19.89
N ARG A 454 -29.45 -14.79 -20.25
CA ARG A 454 -30.05 -13.72 -21.04
C ARG A 454 -30.09 -14.09 -22.52
N VAL A 455 -31.21 -13.79 -23.17
CA VAL A 455 -31.33 -13.76 -24.62
C VAL A 455 -31.05 -12.34 -25.08
N GLN A 456 -29.97 -12.17 -25.84
CA GLN A 456 -29.60 -10.90 -26.44
C GLN A 456 -29.74 -11.00 -27.97
N MET A 457 -30.34 -9.97 -28.57
CA MET A 457 -30.43 -9.80 -30.01
C MET A 457 -29.44 -8.72 -30.44
N GLN A 458 -28.67 -9.01 -31.47
CA GLN A 458 -27.76 -8.07 -32.12
C GLN A 458 -27.57 -8.52 -33.56
N ALA A 459 -27.36 -7.59 -34.48
CA ALA A 459 -27.06 -7.94 -35.87
C ALA A 459 -25.67 -8.60 -35.99
N GLU A 460 -25.50 -9.45 -37.00
CA GLU A 460 -24.23 -10.10 -37.30
C GLU A 460 -23.13 -9.06 -37.56
N ALA A 461 -21.89 -9.40 -37.23
CA ALA A 461 -20.78 -8.44 -37.27
C ALA A 461 -20.65 -7.77 -38.66
N ASP A 462 -20.80 -8.54 -39.75
CA ASP A 462 -20.78 -8.10 -41.15
C ASP A 462 -21.76 -6.98 -41.48
N THR A 463 -22.93 -6.96 -40.86
CA THR A 463 -23.97 -5.96 -41.14
C THR A 463 -23.73 -4.61 -40.46
N ARG A 464 -22.67 -4.51 -39.65
CA ARG A 464 -22.40 -3.34 -38.79
C ARG A 464 -20.91 -3.03 -38.64
N ARG A 465 -20.08 -3.41 -39.63
CA ARG A 465 -18.64 -3.11 -39.59
C ARG A 465 -18.35 -1.70 -40.09
N ALA A 466 -18.96 -1.33 -41.21
CA ALA A 466 -18.72 -0.07 -41.88
C ALA A 466 -20.01 0.76 -42.01
N PRO A 467 -19.90 2.08 -42.20
CA PRO A 467 -21.06 2.95 -42.39
C PRO A 467 -21.98 2.49 -43.52
N GLU A 468 -21.41 1.95 -44.61
CA GLU A 468 -22.15 1.46 -45.77
C GLU A 468 -23.04 0.26 -45.41
N ASP A 469 -22.54 -0.64 -44.56
CA ASP A 469 -23.31 -1.80 -44.08
C ASP A 469 -24.50 -1.36 -43.24
N VAL A 470 -24.28 -0.36 -42.36
CA VAL A 470 -25.32 0.21 -41.50
C VAL A 470 -26.40 0.90 -42.34
N LEU A 471 -26.03 1.60 -43.41
CA LEU A 471 -26.99 2.25 -44.31
C LEU A 471 -27.83 1.28 -45.14
N ASN A 472 -27.39 0.03 -45.29
CA ASN A 472 -28.17 -1.03 -45.96
C ASN A 472 -29.27 -1.64 -45.07
N ILE A 473 -29.30 -1.31 -43.78
CA ILE A 473 -30.34 -1.77 -42.85
C ILE A 473 -31.71 -1.30 -43.34
N SER A 474 -32.61 -2.25 -43.54
CA SER A 474 -33.96 -1.97 -44.01
C SER A 474 -34.94 -1.81 -42.86
N ILE A 475 -35.72 -0.73 -42.88
CA ILE A 475 -36.74 -0.41 -41.87
C ILE A 475 -38.12 -0.57 -42.51
N ARG A 476 -39.05 -1.19 -41.79
CA ARG A 476 -40.42 -1.38 -42.25
C ARG A 476 -41.19 -0.05 -42.17
N ASN A 477 -41.95 0.27 -43.22
CA ASN A 477 -42.89 1.40 -43.20
C ASN A 477 -44.33 0.97 -42.88
N ASN A 478 -45.19 1.93 -42.59
CA ASN A 478 -46.61 1.72 -42.25
C ASN A 478 -47.43 1.14 -43.41
N ARG A 479 -46.89 1.13 -44.64
CA ARG A 479 -47.51 0.53 -45.83
C ARG A 479 -47.03 -0.91 -46.07
N GLY A 480 -46.21 -1.47 -45.17
CA GLY A 480 -45.68 -2.83 -45.24
C GLY A 480 -44.44 -3.00 -46.12
N GLY A 481 -43.96 -1.95 -46.78
CA GLY A 481 -42.72 -1.94 -47.56
C GLY A 481 -41.48 -1.78 -46.69
N MET A 482 -40.32 -2.14 -47.25
CA MET A 482 -39.01 -1.97 -46.61
C MET A 482 -38.29 -0.78 -47.24
N VAL A 483 -37.79 0.12 -46.40
CA VAL A 483 -37.04 1.31 -46.81
C VAL A 483 -35.62 1.19 -46.26
N PRO A 484 -34.57 1.21 -47.11
CA PRO A 484 -33.19 1.16 -46.63
C PRO A 484 -32.85 2.45 -45.87
N LEU A 485 -32.02 2.34 -44.84
CA LEU A 485 -31.59 3.48 -44.03
C LEU A 485 -30.86 4.53 -44.86
N SER A 486 -30.19 4.15 -45.96
CA SER A 486 -29.57 5.05 -46.93
C SER A 486 -30.53 6.09 -47.53
N GLU A 487 -31.83 5.78 -47.61
CA GLU A 487 -32.84 6.73 -48.07
C GLU A 487 -33.28 7.70 -46.98
N LEU A 488 -33.06 7.36 -45.70
CA LEU A 488 -33.59 8.07 -44.55
C LEU A 488 -32.53 8.80 -43.74
N ALA A 489 -31.27 8.39 -43.85
CA ALA A 489 -30.18 8.90 -43.05
C ALA A 489 -28.89 9.04 -43.85
N THR A 490 -28.09 10.01 -43.43
CA THR A 490 -26.72 10.19 -43.94
C THR A 490 -25.72 9.94 -42.82
N ALA A 491 -24.69 9.16 -43.11
CA ALA A 491 -23.63 8.87 -42.14
C ALA A 491 -22.51 9.89 -42.30
N ARG A 492 -22.14 10.59 -41.21
CA ARG A 492 -21.02 11.53 -41.20
C ARG A 492 -20.08 11.26 -40.02
N TRP A 493 -18.79 11.34 -40.28
CA TRP A 493 -17.78 11.25 -39.23
C TRP A 493 -17.71 12.57 -38.47
N ILE A 494 -17.80 12.48 -37.15
CA ILE A 494 -17.58 13.58 -36.21
C ILE A 494 -16.49 13.18 -35.22
N SER A 495 -15.88 14.16 -34.56
CA SER A 495 -14.96 13.91 -33.44
C SER A 495 -15.72 14.10 -32.14
N GLY A 496 -15.69 13.09 -31.27
CA GLY A 496 -16.40 13.14 -29.99
C GLY A 496 -15.59 12.47 -28.87
N SER A 497 -15.76 12.96 -27.64
CA SER A 497 -15.08 12.37 -26.48
C SER A 497 -15.74 11.03 -26.11
N PRO A 498 -14.97 9.93 -26.02
CA PRO A 498 -15.52 8.63 -25.62
C PRO A 498 -15.82 8.55 -24.11
N LYS A 499 -15.17 9.42 -23.31
CA LYS A 499 -15.36 9.54 -21.87
C LYS A 499 -15.53 11.01 -21.51
N LEU A 500 -16.50 11.32 -20.65
CA LEU A 500 -16.68 12.66 -20.09
C LEU A 500 -16.58 12.57 -18.58
N ASP A 501 -15.50 13.11 -18.05
CA ASP A 501 -15.30 13.21 -16.60
C ASP A 501 -16.04 14.43 -16.05
N ARG A 502 -16.47 14.31 -14.79
CA ARG A 502 -17.01 15.38 -13.96
C ARG A 502 -16.50 15.22 -12.54
N TYR A 503 -16.26 16.31 -11.84
CA TYR A 503 -15.87 16.31 -10.44
C TYR A 503 -16.67 17.37 -9.66
N ASN A 504 -17.25 16.98 -8.52
CA ASN A 504 -18.18 17.82 -7.75
C ASN A 504 -19.32 18.43 -8.59
N GLY A 505 -19.82 17.66 -9.57
CA GLY A 505 -20.89 18.09 -10.47
C GLY A 505 -20.44 19.04 -11.59
N LEU A 506 -19.17 19.42 -11.67
CA LEU A 506 -18.63 20.28 -12.73
C LEU A 506 -17.88 19.47 -13.81
N PRO A 507 -17.84 19.93 -15.07
CA PRO A 507 -17.10 19.30 -16.16
C PRO A 507 -15.59 19.24 -15.95
#